data_AF-A0A7Z9GKV4-F1
#
_entry.id   AF-A0A7Z9GKV4-F1
#
_cell.length_a   1.000
_cell.length_b   1.000
_cell.length_c   1.000
_cell.angle_alpha   90.00
_cell.angle_beta   90.00
_cell.angle_gamma   90.00
#
_symmetry.space_group_name_H-M   'P 1'
#
loop_
_entity.id
_entity.type
_entity.pdbx_description
1 polymer ?
#
loop_
_entity_poly.entity_id
_entity_poly.type
_entity_poly.pdbx_seq_one_letter_code
_entity_poly.pdbx_strand_id
1 'polypeptide(L)'
;EDALKHMNVALAEVEKAVKHARQGQAEEMTTYSHKAIQHAQQAIEVLPAGNPHGREAYSLLKEAIANLTDAVQLVDGGHTKKAADRVHTALDFADAAISHLRHSH
;
A
#
# COMPACT_ATOMS: atom_id res chain seq x y z
N GLU A 1 -16.27 0.67 10.10
CA GLU A 1 -15.72 1.96 9.62
C GLU A 1 -14.20 2.04 9.71
N ASP A 2 -13.57 1.39 10.69
CA ASP A 2 -12.12 1.51 10.91
C ASP A 2 -11.24 0.97 9.77
N ALA A 3 -11.63 -0.13 9.11
CA ALA A 3 -10.86 -0.71 8.00
C ALA A 3 -10.70 0.27 6.83
N LEU A 4 -11.82 0.85 6.35
CA LEU A 4 -11.81 1.76 5.20
C LEU A 4 -11.04 3.05 5.54
N LYS A 5 -11.14 3.55 6.78
CA LYS A 5 -10.35 4.69 7.24
C LYS A 5 -8.86 4.40 7.16
N HIS A 6 -8.40 3.28 7.71
CA HIS A 6 -6.99 2.88 7.64
C HIS A 6 -6.52 2.68 6.18
N MET A 7 -7.33 2.08 5.32
CA MET A 7 -7.00 1.90 3.90
C MET A 7 -6.89 3.22 3.15
N ASN A 8 -7.81 4.18 3.38
CA ASN A 8 -7.72 5.49 2.74
C ASN A 8 -6.45 6.25 3.16
N VAL A 9 -6.04 6.14 4.43
CA VAL A 9 -4.78 6.73 4.88
C VAL A 9 -3.59 6.00 4.25
N ALA A 10 -3.60 4.66 4.22
CA ALA A 10 -2.57 3.89 3.54
C ALA A 10 -2.42 4.32 2.08
N LEU A 11 -3.53 4.43 1.34
CA LEU A 11 -3.55 4.90 -0.05
C LEU A 11 -2.90 6.28 -0.20
N ALA A 12 -3.30 7.26 0.63
CA ALA A 12 -2.74 8.60 0.58
C ALA A 12 -1.22 8.63 0.86
N GLU A 13 -0.73 7.76 1.75
CA GLU A 13 0.70 7.63 1.99
C GLU A 13 1.42 6.93 0.81
N VAL A 14 0.80 5.95 0.14
CA VAL A 14 1.33 5.36 -1.11
C VAL A 14 1.41 6.40 -2.23
N GLU A 15 0.39 7.24 -2.41
CA GLU A 15 0.41 8.32 -3.40
C GLU A 15 1.56 9.30 -3.17
N LYS A 16 1.83 9.64 -1.90
CA LYS A 16 3.01 10.45 -1.54
C LYS A 16 4.30 9.70 -1.86
N ALA A 17 4.40 8.42 -1.55
CA ALA A 17 5.56 7.61 -1.89
C ALA A 17 5.80 7.59 -3.41
N VAL A 18 4.76 7.38 -4.23
CA VAL A 18 4.86 7.43 -5.71
C VAL A 18 5.34 8.80 -6.18
N LYS A 19 4.79 9.89 -5.63
CA LYS A 19 5.20 11.26 -5.97
C LYS A 19 6.70 11.46 -5.73
N HIS A 20 7.18 11.07 -4.55
CA HIS A 20 8.59 11.21 -4.19
C HIS A 20 9.50 10.28 -5.00
N ALA A 21 9.06 9.05 -5.30
CA ALA A 21 9.77 8.13 -6.18
C ALA A 21 10.01 8.75 -7.57
N ARG A 22 8.98 9.37 -8.16
CA ARG A 22 9.08 10.07 -9.46
C ARG A 22 10.02 11.26 -9.44
N GLN A 23 10.27 11.83 -8.27
CA GLN A 23 11.18 12.97 -8.06
C GLN A 23 12.60 12.53 -7.70
N GLY A 24 12.87 11.22 -7.62
CA GLY A 24 14.17 10.69 -7.19
C GLY A 24 14.44 10.85 -5.70
N GLN A 25 13.41 11.17 -4.91
CA GLN A 25 13.49 11.43 -3.47
C GLN A 25 13.30 10.12 -2.69
N ALA A 26 14.38 9.34 -2.64
CA ALA A 26 14.36 7.97 -2.11
C ALA A 26 14.07 7.90 -0.60
N GLU A 27 14.54 8.88 0.19
CA GLU A 27 14.33 8.94 1.63
C GLU A 27 12.86 9.21 1.98
N GLU A 28 12.25 10.18 1.32
CA GLU A 28 10.83 10.49 1.48
C GLU A 28 9.95 9.35 0.97
N MET A 29 10.29 8.77 -0.20
CA MET A 29 9.60 7.59 -0.72
C MET A 29 9.60 6.45 0.32
N THR A 30 10.75 6.18 0.93
CA THR A 30 10.89 5.14 1.97
C THR A 30 10.07 5.46 3.20
N THR A 31 10.11 6.71 3.67
CA THR A 31 9.32 7.18 4.82
C THR A 31 7.83 6.99 4.61
N TYR A 32 7.32 7.40 3.44
CA TYR A 32 5.90 7.27 3.10
C TYR A 32 5.50 5.82 2.86
N SER A 33 6.39 4.99 2.32
CA SER A 33 6.17 3.55 2.17
C SER A 33 5.99 2.85 3.53
N HIS A 34 6.81 3.18 4.53
CA HIS A 34 6.66 2.64 5.89
C HIS A 34 5.33 3.03 6.54
N LYS A 35 4.91 4.30 6.40
CA LYS A 35 3.60 4.76 6.92
C LYS A 35 2.44 4.05 6.24
N ALA A 36 2.50 3.89 4.92
CA ALA A 36 1.52 3.13 4.17
C ALA A 36 1.42 1.67 4.65
N ILE A 37 2.56 1.00 4.85
CA ILE A 37 2.61 -0.37 5.38
C ILE A 37 1.92 -0.45 6.75
N GLN A 38 2.25 0.47 7.67
CA GLN A 38 1.67 0.50 9.01
C GLN A 38 0.14 0.62 8.95
N HIS A 39 -0.39 1.54 8.16
CA HIS A 39 -1.83 1.72 8.03
C HIS A 39 -2.51 0.55 7.31
N ALA A 40 -1.86 -0.05 6.31
CA ALA A 40 -2.37 -1.26 5.64
C ALA A 40 -2.45 -2.45 6.61
N GLN A 41 -1.47 -2.62 7.50
CA GLN A 41 -1.51 -3.63 8.57
C GLN A 41 -2.67 -3.39 9.54
N GLN A 42 -2.88 -2.14 9.97
CA GLN A 42 -4.03 -1.78 10.82
C GLN A 42 -5.37 -2.07 10.13
N ALA A 43 -5.49 -1.79 8.83
CA ALA A 43 -6.70 -2.11 8.07
C ALA A 43 -6.97 -3.62 8.03
N ILE A 44 -5.92 -4.43 7.83
CA ILE A 44 -6.02 -5.88 7.78
C ILE A 44 -6.60 -6.47 9.07
N GLU A 45 -6.23 -5.94 10.24
CA GLU A 45 -6.73 -6.43 11.54
C GLU A 45 -8.25 -6.33 11.69
N VAL A 46 -8.87 -5.38 10.99
CA VAL A 46 -10.30 -5.06 11.10
C VAL A 46 -11.07 -5.32 9.81
N LEU A 47 -10.46 -5.97 8.81
CA LEU A 47 -11.12 -6.32 7.56
C LEU A 47 -12.18 -7.44 7.75
N PRO A 48 -13.35 -7.36 7.11
CA PRO A 48 -14.39 -8.36 7.24
C PRO A 48 -14.04 -9.64 6.46
N ALA A 49 -13.40 -10.61 7.10
CA ALA A 49 -13.00 -11.88 6.46
C ALA A 49 -14.18 -12.83 6.10
N GLY A 50 -15.41 -12.46 6.49
CA GLY A 50 -16.61 -13.29 6.35
C GLY A 50 -17.22 -13.32 4.95
N ASN A 51 -16.88 -12.38 4.06
CA ASN A 51 -17.40 -12.36 2.67
C ASN A 51 -16.27 -12.31 1.63
N PRO A 52 -16.55 -12.68 0.36
CA PRO A 52 -15.53 -12.75 -0.69
C PRO A 52 -14.82 -11.43 -0.94
N HIS A 53 -15.53 -10.30 -0.88
CA HIS A 53 -14.96 -8.98 -1.10
C HIS A 53 -13.96 -8.59 -0.01
N GLY A 54 -14.24 -8.88 1.25
CA GLY A 54 -13.30 -8.61 2.35
C GLY A 54 -12.05 -9.51 2.30
N ARG A 55 -12.19 -10.77 1.85
CA ARG A 55 -11.04 -11.65 1.59
C ARG A 55 -10.17 -11.15 0.44
N GLU A 56 -10.79 -10.65 -0.62
CA GLU A 56 -10.05 -10.09 -1.75
C GLU A 56 -9.32 -8.81 -1.33
N ALA A 57 -9.99 -7.91 -0.60
CA ALA A 57 -9.36 -6.72 -0.03
C ALA A 57 -8.17 -7.07 0.88
N TYR A 58 -8.28 -8.14 1.68
CA TYR A 58 -7.17 -8.64 2.50
C TYR A 58 -5.97 -9.06 1.63
N SER A 59 -6.20 -9.89 0.61
CA SER A 59 -5.14 -10.39 -0.27
C SER A 59 -4.45 -9.23 -1.02
N LEU A 60 -5.22 -8.30 -1.56
CA LEU A 60 -4.70 -7.13 -2.27
C LEU A 60 -3.88 -6.21 -1.36
N LEU A 61 -4.30 -6.00 -0.10
CA LEU A 61 -3.48 -5.24 0.85
C LEU A 61 -2.16 -5.94 1.19
N LYS A 62 -2.13 -7.28 1.25
CA LYS A 62 -0.89 -8.03 1.47
C LYS A 62 0.06 -7.86 0.28
N GLU A 63 -0.44 -7.86 -0.94
CA GLU A 63 0.35 -7.57 -2.15
C GLU A 63 0.87 -6.12 -2.15
N ALA A 64 0.06 -5.15 -1.75
CA ALA A 64 0.49 -3.76 -1.62
C ALA A 64 1.64 -3.62 -0.60
N ILE A 65 1.51 -4.24 0.59
CA ILE A 65 2.56 -4.26 1.62
C ILE A 65 3.84 -4.92 1.10
N ALA A 66 3.72 -6.04 0.39
CA ALA A 66 4.88 -6.75 -0.15
C ALA A 66 5.65 -5.88 -1.16
N ASN A 67 4.94 -5.20 -2.06
CA ASN A 67 5.56 -4.30 -3.04
C ASN A 67 6.21 -3.08 -2.37
N LEU A 68 5.58 -2.49 -1.35
CA LEU A 68 6.20 -1.38 -0.59
C LEU A 68 7.45 -1.85 0.16
N THR A 69 7.43 -3.06 0.72
CA THR A 69 8.58 -3.65 1.42
C THR A 69 9.74 -3.89 0.46
N ASP A 70 9.46 -4.46 -0.72
CA ASP A 70 10.46 -4.65 -1.79
C ASP A 70 11.00 -3.30 -2.28
N ALA A 71 10.15 -2.28 -2.42
CA ALA A 71 10.58 -0.94 -2.82
C ALA A 71 11.61 -0.34 -1.86
N VAL A 72 11.38 -0.48 -0.55
CA VAL A 72 12.33 -0.01 0.48
C VAL A 72 13.67 -0.75 0.36
N GLN A 73 13.65 -2.08 0.25
CA GLN A 73 14.87 -2.88 0.08
C GLN A 73 15.64 -2.53 -1.20
N LEU A 74 14.92 -2.24 -2.28
CA LEU A 74 15.53 -1.81 -3.55
C LEU A 74 16.21 -0.45 -3.43
N VAL A 75 15.68 0.48 -2.63
CA VAL A 75 16.39 1.76 -2.36
C VAL A 75 17.68 1.50 -1.62
N ASP A 76 17.68 0.65 -0.60
CA ASP A 76 18.89 0.31 0.16
C ASP A 76 19.95 -0.35 -0.73
N GLY A 77 19.53 -1.12 -1.74
CA GLY A 77 20.39 -1.69 -2.78
C GLY A 77 20.77 -0.75 -3.93
N GLY A 78 20.37 0.52 -3.89
CA GLY A 78 20.66 1.51 -4.95
C GLY A 78 19.81 1.35 -6.23
N HIS A 79 18.77 0.54 -6.21
CA HIS A 79 17.88 0.23 -7.33
C HIS A 79 16.64 1.13 -7.38
N THR A 80 16.83 2.45 -7.31
CA THR A 80 15.76 3.46 -7.16
C THR A 80 14.68 3.41 -8.26
N LYS A 81 15.04 3.10 -9.51
CA LYS A 81 14.07 2.93 -10.60
C LYS A 81 13.12 1.75 -10.35
N LYS A 82 13.67 0.59 -9.97
CA LYS A 82 12.86 -0.59 -9.64
C LYS A 82 12.00 -0.33 -8.41
N ALA A 83 12.54 0.40 -7.42
CA ALA A 83 11.77 0.80 -6.25
C ALA A 83 10.55 1.65 -6.64
N ALA A 84 10.72 2.61 -7.55
CA ALA A 84 9.61 3.41 -8.05
C ALA A 84 8.53 2.56 -8.75
N ASP A 85 8.93 1.58 -9.55
CA ASP A 85 8.00 0.64 -10.19
C ASP A 85 7.20 -0.14 -9.13
N ARG A 86 7.87 -0.60 -8.07
CA ARG A 86 7.21 -1.31 -6.95
C ARG A 86 6.22 -0.45 -6.17
N VAL A 87 6.57 0.80 -5.84
CA VAL A 87 5.62 1.70 -5.17
C VAL A 87 4.41 1.98 -6.06
N HIS A 88 4.61 2.07 -7.39
CA HIS A 88 3.50 2.23 -8.32
C HIS A 88 2.58 1.00 -8.34
N THR A 89 3.14 -0.21 -8.40
CA THR A 89 2.35 -1.44 -8.29
C THR A 89 1.60 -1.55 -6.96
N ALA A 90 2.22 -1.10 -5.86
CA ALA A 90 1.53 -1.07 -4.56
C ALA A 90 0.31 -0.13 -4.56
N LEU A 91 0.37 0.97 -5.31
CA LEU A 91 -0.76 1.90 -5.46
C LEU A 91 -1.95 1.20 -6.13
N ASP A 92 -1.71 0.47 -7.22
CA ASP A 92 -2.74 -0.26 -7.95
C ASP A 92 -3.43 -1.30 -7.05
N PHE A 93 -2.65 -2.04 -6.26
CA PHE A 93 -3.21 -3.00 -5.30
C PHE A 93 -4.00 -2.34 -4.17
N ALA A 94 -3.52 -1.22 -3.63
CA ALA A 94 -4.22 -0.49 -2.58
C ALA A 94 -5.58 0.07 -3.06
N ASP A 95 -5.61 0.63 -4.27
CA ASP A 95 -6.85 1.14 -4.89
C ASP A 95 -7.86 -0.01 -5.15
N ALA A 96 -7.38 -1.12 -5.72
CA ALA A 96 -8.19 -2.32 -5.94
C ALA A 96 -8.76 -2.86 -4.61
N ALA A 97 -7.95 -2.90 -3.55
CA ALA A 97 -8.39 -3.36 -2.23
C ALA A 97 -9.54 -2.49 -1.68
N ILE A 98 -9.44 -1.16 -1.83
CA ILE A 98 -10.49 -0.22 -1.41
C ILE A 98 -11.77 -0.46 -2.21
N SER A 99 -11.66 -0.67 -3.52
CA SER A 99 -12.80 -1.00 -4.38
C SER A 99 -13.52 -2.26 -3.90
N HIS A 100 -12.78 -3.33 -3.56
CA HIS A 100 -13.37 -4.55 -3.01
C HIS A 100 -14.03 -4.29 -1.65
N LEU A 101 -13.37 -3.59 -0.73
CA LEU A 101 -13.94 -3.32 0.59
C LEU A 101 -15.24 -2.50 0.51
N ARG A 102 -15.36 -1.56 -0.43
CA ARG A 102 -16.59 -0.79 -0.64
C ARG A 102 -17.78 -1.64 -1.11
N HIS A 103 -17.52 -2.81 -1.68
CA HIS A 103 -18.54 -3.76 -2.11
C HIS A 103 -18.79 -4.89 -1.09
N SER A 104 -18.12 -4.89 0.06
CA SER A 104 -18.18 -5.96 1.05
C SER A 104 -19.35 -5.85 2.04
N HIS A 105 -20.43 -5.16 1.68
CA HIS A 105 -21.61 -4.99 2.55
C HIS A 105 -22.37 -6.31 2.77
#